data_AF-A0A514EE25-F1
#
_entry.id   AF-A0A514EE25-F1
#
_cell.length_a   1.000
_cell.length_b   1.000
_cell.length_c   1.000
_cell.angle_alpha   90.00
_cell.angle_beta   90.00
_cell.angle_gamma   90.00
#
_symmetry.space_group_name_H-M   'P 1'
#
loop_
_entity.id
_entity.type
_entity.pdbx_description
1 polymer ?
#
loop_
_entity_poly.entity_id
_entity_poly.type
_entity_poly.pdbx_seq_one_letter_code
_entity_poly.pdbx_strand_id
1 'polypeptide(L)'
;MSTTTIRLPDALKARIAKAAEAAGTTSHNFILEAIAEKAELAERRADFHAQADQRWAKFLETGETIPWDEARTYFRAQVAGKPAKRPVARKLED
;
A
#
# COMPACT_ATOMS: atom_id res chain seq x y z
N MET A 1 -23.04 -16.39 -10.33
CA MET A 1 -21.62 -16.07 -10.58
C MET A 1 -21.14 -16.91 -11.75
N SER A 2 -20.35 -16.33 -12.66
CA SER A 2 -19.75 -17.07 -13.78
C SER A 2 -18.46 -17.76 -13.33
N THR A 3 -18.21 -18.97 -13.85
CA THR A 3 -16.98 -19.72 -13.60
C THR A 3 -15.88 -19.28 -14.55
N THR A 4 -14.72 -18.89 -14.03
CA THR A 4 -13.52 -18.59 -14.82
C THR A 4 -12.58 -19.79 -14.80
N THR A 5 -12.33 -20.39 -15.96
CA THR A 5 -11.40 -21.52 -16.10
C THR A 5 -9.96 -21.01 -16.30
N ILE A 6 -9.09 -21.27 -15.34
CA ILE A 6 -7.67 -20.89 -15.38
C ILE A 6 -6.82 -22.14 -15.64
N ARG A 7 -5.99 -22.11 -16.69
CA ARG A 7 -5.03 -23.19 -16.96
C ARG A 7 -3.78 -23.00 -16.12
N LEU A 8 -3.43 -24.02 -15.33
CA LEU A 8 -2.24 -24.03 -14.51
C LEU A 8 -1.25 -25.08 -15.05
N PRO A 9 0.04 -24.74 -15.22
CA PRO A 9 1.06 -25.74 -15.48
C PRO A 9 1.12 -26.79 -14.36
N ASP A 10 1.40 -28.05 -14.69
CA ASP A 10 1.40 -29.15 -13.71
C ASP A 10 2.32 -28.90 -12.52
N ALA A 11 3.50 -28.32 -12.78
CA ALA A 11 4.44 -27.94 -11.74
C ALA A 11 3.86 -26.92 -10.74
N LEU A 12 3.06 -25.95 -11.23
CA LEU A 12 2.42 -24.96 -10.38
C LEU A 12 1.25 -25.58 -9.59
N LYS A 13 0.46 -26.44 -10.23
CA LYS A 13 -0.64 -27.17 -9.59
C LYS A 13 -0.13 -28.01 -8.41
N ALA A 14 0.98 -28.73 -8.57
CA ALA A 14 1.59 -29.52 -7.51
C ALA A 14 2.10 -28.65 -6.34
N ARG A 15 2.72 -27.50 -6.64
CA ARG A 15 3.18 -26.55 -5.62
C ARG A 15 2.02 -25.96 -4.81
N ILE A 16 0.92 -25.60 -5.48
CA ILE A 16 -0.29 -25.08 -4.82
C ILE A 16 -0.90 -26.13 -3.91
N ALA A 17 -1.02 -27.38 -4.37
CA ALA A 17 -1.58 -28.45 -3.55
C ALA A 17 -0.78 -28.66 -2.25
N LYS A 18 0.54 -28.71 -2.34
CA LYS A 18 1.42 -28.82 -1.16
C LYS A 18 1.32 -27.62 -0.23
N ALA A 19 1.24 -26.41 -0.79
CA ALA A 19 1.11 -25.18 0.00
C ALA A 19 -0.25 -25.10 0.72
N ALA A 20 -1.32 -25.48 0.04
CA ALA A 20 -2.67 -25.51 0.60
C ALA A 20 -2.78 -26.53 1.74
N GLU A 21 -2.23 -27.74 1.55
CA GLU A 21 -2.16 -28.76 2.60
C GLU A 21 -1.39 -28.27 3.83
N ALA A 22 -0.22 -27.67 3.63
CA ALA A 22 0.58 -27.10 4.73
C ALA A 22 -0.15 -25.94 5.46
N ALA A 23 -0.99 -25.19 4.75
CA ALA A 23 -1.83 -24.13 5.30
C ALA A 23 -3.17 -24.63 5.87
N GLY A 24 -3.47 -25.94 5.78
CA GLY A 24 -4.72 -26.53 6.27
C GLY A 24 -5.96 -26.12 5.47
N THR A 25 -5.81 -25.75 4.20
CA THR A 25 -6.90 -25.31 3.30
C THR A 25 -6.95 -26.14 2.02
N THR A 26 -7.97 -25.94 1.19
CA THR A 26 -8.07 -26.58 -0.13
C THR A 26 -7.31 -25.79 -1.18
N SER A 27 -6.81 -26.46 -2.23
CA SER A 27 -6.17 -25.77 -3.36
C SER A 27 -7.05 -24.70 -3.99
N HIS A 28 -8.38 -24.90 -4.00
CA HIS A 28 -9.32 -23.91 -4.52
C HIS A 28 -9.34 -22.64 -3.68
N ASN A 29 -9.55 -22.77 -2.36
CA ASN A 29 -9.57 -21.63 -1.45
C ASN A 29 -8.22 -20.92 -1.44
N PHE A 30 -7.11 -21.67 -1.42
CA PHE A 30 -5.77 -21.10 -1.48
C PHE A 30 -5.55 -20.24 -2.74
N ILE A 31 -6.06 -20.67 -3.90
CA ILE A 31 -5.98 -19.88 -5.13
C ILE A 31 -6.85 -18.62 -5.03
N LEU A 32 -8.06 -18.73 -4.47
CA LEU A 32 -8.95 -17.57 -4.31
C LEU A 32 -8.33 -16.52 -3.39
N GLU A 33 -7.79 -16.93 -2.25
CA GLU A 33 -7.08 -16.05 -1.31
C GLU A 33 -5.90 -15.37 -2.00
N ALA A 34 -5.06 -16.12 -2.72
CA ALA A 34 -3.93 -15.56 -3.43
C ALA A 34 -4.34 -14.52 -4.51
N ILE A 35 -5.46 -14.75 -5.21
CA ILE A 35 -6.00 -13.78 -6.18
C ILE A 35 -6.53 -12.55 -5.47
N ALA A 36 -7.27 -12.71 -4.38
CA ALA A 36 -7.82 -11.61 -3.59
C ALA A 36 -6.71 -10.72 -3.02
N GLU A 37 -5.69 -11.32 -2.39
CA GLU A 37 -4.51 -10.61 -1.89
C GLU A 37 -3.77 -9.86 -3.00
N LYS A 38 -3.64 -10.49 -4.19
CA LYS A 38 -2.96 -9.85 -5.32
C LYS A 38 -3.75 -8.67 -5.87
N ALA A 39 -5.08 -8.78 -5.94
CA ALA A 39 -5.96 -7.70 -6.37
C ALA A 39 -5.89 -6.52 -5.39
N GLU A 40 -6.05 -6.79 -4.09
CA GLU A 40 -5.98 -5.77 -3.05
C GLU A 40 -4.62 -5.07 -3.03
N LEU A 41 -3.52 -5.81 -3.18
CA LEU A 41 -2.18 -5.21 -3.28
C LEU A 41 -2.04 -4.29 -4.50
N ALA A 42 -2.62 -4.68 -5.64
CA ALA A 42 -2.59 -3.86 -6.86
C ALA A 42 -3.40 -2.57 -6.68
N GLU A 43 -4.57 -2.66 -6.07
CA GLU A 43 -5.43 -1.53 -5.74
C GLU A 43 -4.73 -0.56 -4.77
N ARG A 44 -4.21 -1.05 -3.64
CA ARG A 44 -3.45 -0.23 -2.68
C ARG A 44 -2.26 0.47 -3.32
N ARG A 45 -1.57 -0.19 -4.25
CA ARG A 45 -0.46 0.41 -4.99
C ARG A 45 -0.94 1.50 -5.93
N ALA A 46 -2.01 1.28 -6.67
CA ALA A 46 -2.60 2.28 -7.54
C ALA A 46 -3.05 3.51 -6.73
N ASP A 47 -3.71 3.30 -5.61
CA ASP A 47 -4.14 4.37 -4.70
C ASP A 47 -2.96 5.16 -4.13
N PHE A 48 -1.87 4.47 -3.76
CA PHE A 48 -0.65 5.13 -3.28
C PHE A 48 -0.03 6.04 -4.35
N HIS A 49 0.04 5.57 -5.60
CA HIS A 49 0.53 6.38 -6.72
C HIS A 49 -0.40 7.56 -7.01
N ALA A 50 -1.72 7.34 -7.06
CA ALA A 50 -2.69 8.41 -7.28
C ALA A 50 -2.61 9.51 -6.21
N GLN A 51 -2.42 9.13 -4.94
CA GLN A 51 -2.21 10.09 -3.85
C GLN A 51 -0.89 10.87 -4.00
N ALA A 52 0.18 10.22 -4.45
CA ALA A 52 1.46 10.87 -4.70
C ALA A 52 1.32 11.90 -5.84
N ASP A 53 0.68 11.53 -6.95
CA ASP A 53 0.44 12.40 -8.10
C ASP A 53 -0.44 13.59 -7.70
N GLN A 54 -1.51 13.38 -6.93
CA GLN A 54 -2.35 14.46 -6.42
C GLN A 54 -1.57 15.45 -5.54
N ARG A 55 -0.73 14.93 -4.63
CA ARG A 55 0.09 15.79 -3.76
C ARG A 55 1.14 16.55 -4.56
N TRP A 56 1.74 15.91 -5.57
CA TRP A 56 2.71 16.54 -6.45
C TRP A 56 2.08 17.65 -7.28
N ALA A 57 0.91 17.41 -7.87
CA ALA A 57 0.15 18.43 -8.60
C ALA A 57 -0.17 19.64 -7.71
N LYS A 58 -0.64 19.41 -6.47
CA LYS A 58 -0.88 20.49 -5.50
C LYS A 58 0.39 21.26 -5.16
N PHE A 59 1.51 20.58 -4.98
CA PHE A 59 2.79 21.25 -4.72
C PHE A 59 3.22 22.12 -5.92
N LEU A 60 3.09 21.61 -7.15
CA LEU A 60 3.38 22.39 -8.35
C LEU A 60 2.50 23.64 -8.49
N GLU A 61 1.22 23.54 -8.09
CA GLU A 61 0.27 24.66 -8.12
C GLU A 61 0.56 25.71 -7.03
N THR A 62 0.81 25.27 -5.80
CA THR A 62 0.85 26.15 -4.63
C THR A 62 2.26 26.58 -4.22
N GLY A 63 3.27 25.75 -4.53
CA GLY A 63 4.62 25.84 -3.99
C GLY A 63 4.71 25.58 -2.48
N GLU A 64 3.62 25.15 -1.83
CA GLU A 64 3.58 24.96 -0.38
C GLU A 64 4.10 23.58 0.01
N THR A 65 5.03 23.56 0.95
CA THR A 65 5.59 22.34 1.52
C THR A 65 5.76 22.47 3.04
N ILE A 66 6.05 21.36 3.71
CA ILE A 66 6.42 21.35 5.12
C ILE A 66 7.94 21.15 5.20
N PRO A 67 8.70 22.07 5.83
CA PRO A 67 10.11 21.88 6.08
C PRO A 67 10.40 20.56 6.83
N TRP A 68 11.41 19.82 6.36
CA TRP A 68 11.69 18.48 6.89
C TRP A 68 12.09 18.49 8.37
N ASP A 69 12.81 19.52 8.81
CA ASP A 69 13.20 19.72 10.19
C ASP A 69 11.99 19.90 11.12
N GLU A 70 10.97 20.67 10.70
CA GLU A 70 9.71 20.82 11.42
C GLU A 70 8.92 19.51 11.48
N ALA A 71 8.78 18.82 10.33
CA ALA A 71 8.12 17.52 10.26
C ALA A 71 8.80 16.49 11.18
N ARG A 72 10.12 16.39 11.11
CA ARG A 72 10.92 15.50 11.95
C ARG A 72 10.77 15.81 13.43
N THR A 73 10.78 17.09 13.80
CA THR A 73 10.59 17.53 15.19
C THR A 73 9.21 17.12 15.71
N TYR A 74 8.16 17.35 14.91
CA TYR A 74 6.80 16.92 15.22
C TYR A 74 6.70 15.39 15.40
N PHE A 75 7.24 14.60 14.47
CA PHE A 75 7.19 13.14 14.57
C PHE A 75 7.94 12.59 15.78
N ARG A 76 9.12 13.16 16.12
CA ARG A 76 9.87 12.76 17.31
C ARG A 76 9.08 13.03 18.60
N ALA A 77 8.41 14.18 18.68
CA ALA A 77 7.61 14.52 19.84
C ALA A 77 6.35 13.62 19.98
N GLN A 78 5.69 13.31 18.85
CA GLN A 78 4.58 12.34 18.82
C GLN A 78 5.00 10.95 19.32
N VAL A 79 6.11 10.41 18.83
CA VAL A 79 6.63 9.10 19.28
C VAL A 79 7.00 9.12 20.78
N ALA A 80 7.45 10.27 21.29
CA ALA A 80 7.76 10.46 22.70
C ALA A 80 6.52 10.76 23.59
N GLY A 81 5.31 10.75 23.03
CA GLY A 81 4.08 11.09 23.75
C GLY A 81 4.00 12.54 24.24
N LYS A 82 4.82 13.44 23.67
CA LYS A 82 4.87 14.85 24.06
C LYS A 82 3.90 15.67 23.21
N PRO A 83 3.26 16.71 23.77
CA PRO A 83 2.46 17.63 22.98
C PRO A 83 3.37 18.35 21.96
N ALA A 84 2.92 18.39 20.69
CA ALA A 84 3.63 19.05 19.61
C ALA A 84 2.64 19.70 18.65
N LYS A 85 2.94 20.92 18.21
CA LYS A 85 2.15 21.60 17.18
C LYS A 85 2.41 20.92 15.84
N ARG A 86 1.34 20.54 15.13
CA ARG A 86 1.46 20.00 13.78
C ARG A 86 1.96 21.09 12.83
N PRO A 87 3.04 20.85 12.06
CA PRO A 87 3.55 21.83 11.12
C PRO A 87 2.56 22.01 9.96
N VAL A 88 2.52 23.22 9.42
CA VAL A 88 1.58 23.63 8.37
C VAL A 88 2.38 23.90 7.10
N ALA A 89 1.83 23.47 5.96
CA ALA A 89 2.46 23.72 4.67
C ALA A 89 2.51 25.23 4.38
N ARG A 90 3.65 25.69 3.87
CA ARG A 90 3.89 27.08 3.46
C ARG A 90 4.90 27.10 2.32
N LYS A 91 4.95 28.20 1.57
CA LYS A 91 5.98 28.38 0.55
C LYS A 91 7.37 28.34 1.20
N LEU A 92 8.33 27.72 0.52
CA LEU A 92 9.74 27.86 0.89
C LEU A 92 10.12 29.34 0.76
N GLU A 93 10.58 29.94 1.85
CA GLU A 93 11.30 31.21 1.81
C GLU A 93 12.74 30.89 1.36
N ASP A 94 13.32 31.75 0.52
CA ASP A 94 14.69 31.61 0.02
C ASP A 94 15.75 31.63 1.15
#